data_AF-A0A1Q2YH44-F1
#
_entry.id   AF-A0A1Q2YH44-F1
#
_cell.length_a   1.000
_cell.length_b   1.000
_cell.length_c   1.000
_cell.angle_alpha   90.00
_cell.angle_beta   90.00
_cell.angle_gamma   90.00
#
_symmetry.space_group_name_H-M   'P 1'
#
loop_
_entity.id
_entity.type
_entity.pdbx_description
1 polymer ?
#
loop_
_entity_poly.entity_id
_entity_poly.type
_entity_poly.pdbx_seq_one_letter_code
_entity_poly.pdbx_strand_id
1 'polypeptide(L)'
;MNQYRIKEIHLYDHGELESITPFKDRKIPTVMTIAGSDSSGGAGIEADIKTITTHKCYALTNIVTLTAQNTKGVSDVTKIPGKMTSSILEKNFSDIYIDSIKTGILTEESIPILKSALDKYHFQGNLVVDPVMVSTSGYDFVNNKILTILTRYLAPYTTVITPNLIEAKAIINTLSGRIQYNEACLETLEDVFTICTQIHELTNIKNILVKGGHQRWKDDAKLLTDVLYISEKETYYVFYSDMLASLSTHGTGCTLASAIASNLAHGLSLINAVANSITYVQNGIKTAPNIGSGHGPLNHLQNTRQYNYEVLANDEKYVLPFKEGQAVQYMCNHPEISPFWEKYILHPFMRKVGDFSLPLENFTKFVEQNVIYLSNYSHVIMYMAAKDSWKEDLCAVADKLKTMAQEISKYTMILKRLGYSDKEIGNLKASEECQEYVDALLDVAKDAGDVLDIAVSLTPCFYGYLAACANIDHFQKEGDSCGDEMKKELYGDWLKENQSEWYSSAWIRGESELNAKFRTNCLSDAKLTRAIYLFKKFTIMEINFLDSFL
;
A
#
# COMPACT_ATOMS: atom_id res chain seq x y z
N MET A 1 37.75 -17.19 -5.69
CA MET A 1 36.33 -17.29 -6.09
C MET A 1 35.55 -17.68 -4.85
N ASN A 2 35.03 -16.69 -4.10
CA ASN A 2 34.17 -16.95 -2.95
C ASN A 2 32.75 -17.17 -3.48
N GLN A 3 32.18 -18.36 -3.27
CA GLN A 3 30.78 -18.65 -3.61
C GLN A 3 29.88 -18.00 -2.56
N TYR A 4 29.32 -16.83 -2.87
CA TYR A 4 28.30 -16.19 -2.03
C TYR A 4 26.98 -16.96 -2.13
N ARG A 5 26.24 -17.09 -1.01
CA ARG A 5 24.85 -17.56 -1.00
C ARG A 5 23.93 -16.35 -1.14
N ILE A 6 23.33 -16.19 -2.32
CA ILE A 6 22.44 -15.06 -2.66
C ILE A 6 21.00 -15.56 -2.70
N LYS A 7 20.08 -14.83 -2.05
CA LYS A 7 18.63 -15.01 -2.20
C LYS A 7 18.01 -13.71 -2.68
N GLU A 8 17.41 -13.75 -3.85
CA GLU A 8 16.67 -12.63 -4.44
C GLU A 8 15.22 -12.68 -3.97
N ILE A 9 14.68 -11.54 -3.53
CA ILE A 9 13.28 -11.40 -3.14
C ILE A 9 12.68 -10.27 -3.97
N HIS A 10 11.76 -10.63 -4.86
CA HIS A 10 10.94 -9.68 -5.60
C HIS A 10 9.67 -9.38 -4.80
N LEU A 11 9.39 -8.11 -4.52
CA LEU A 11 8.30 -7.68 -3.61
C LEU A 11 6.88 -7.81 -4.20
N TYR A 12 6.64 -8.79 -5.10
CA TYR A 12 5.37 -9.01 -5.80
C TYR A 12 4.79 -10.43 -5.65
N ASP A 13 5.17 -11.17 -4.61
CA ASP A 13 4.68 -12.55 -4.42
C ASP A 13 4.15 -12.77 -2.98
N HIS A 14 2.87 -13.12 -2.87
CA HIS A 14 2.17 -13.35 -1.59
C HIS A 14 2.43 -14.77 -1.08
N GLY A 15 3.55 -14.96 -0.37
CA GLY A 15 3.86 -16.21 0.31
C GLY A 15 3.07 -16.42 1.62
N GLU A 16 2.53 -17.63 1.79
CA GLU A 16 1.69 -18.08 2.91
C GLU A 16 2.33 -17.86 4.30
N LEU A 17 1.54 -17.31 5.23
CA LEU A 17 1.89 -17.05 6.62
C LEU A 17 1.78 -18.33 7.46
N GLU A 18 2.92 -18.85 7.94
CA GLU A 18 2.93 -19.90 8.97
C GLU A 18 2.39 -19.37 10.31
N SER A 19 1.48 -20.14 10.90
CA SER A 19 0.74 -19.80 12.11
C SER A 19 1.63 -19.77 13.36
N ILE A 20 1.73 -18.60 13.99
CA ILE A 20 2.29 -18.45 15.34
C ILE A 20 1.16 -18.67 16.36
N THR A 21 1.39 -19.60 17.29
CA THR A 21 0.48 -19.99 18.37
C THR A 21 0.33 -18.86 19.41
N PRO A 22 -0.83 -18.71 20.08
CA PRO A 22 -1.21 -17.46 20.74
C PRO A 22 -0.72 -17.38 22.19
N PHE A 23 0.14 -16.40 22.50
CA PHE A 23 0.29 -15.89 23.87
C PHE A 23 -0.74 -14.79 24.10
N LYS A 24 -1.82 -15.14 24.80
CA LYS A 24 -2.82 -14.21 25.34
C LYS A 24 -2.12 -13.18 26.24
N ASP A 25 -2.43 -11.89 26.03
CA ASP A 25 -2.27 -10.76 26.97
C ASP A 25 -1.05 -9.81 26.85
N ARG A 26 -0.62 -9.40 25.64
CA ARG A 26 0.17 -8.14 25.50
C ARG A 26 -0.63 -7.01 24.82
N LYS A 27 -0.70 -5.86 25.52
CA LYS A 27 -1.30 -4.59 25.07
C LYS A 27 -0.22 -3.75 24.37
N ILE A 28 -0.19 -3.76 23.03
CA ILE A 28 0.57 -2.86 22.14
C ILE A 28 2.12 -2.94 22.29
N PRO A 29 2.88 -3.37 21.25
CA PRO A 29 4.35 -3.37 21.32
C PRO A 29 4.93 -1.98 21.51
N THR A 30 6.07 -1.88 22.19
CA THR A 30 6.71 -0.62 22.56
C THR A 30 8.01 -0.42 21.78
N VAL A 31 8.21 0.78 21.24
CA VAL A 31 9.43 1.12 20.51
C VAL A 31 9.98 2.44 21.03
N MET A 32 11.21 2.43 21.52
CA MET A 32 11.91 3.63 21.96
C MET A 32 12.82 4.16 20.87
N THR A 33 12.64 5.42 20.47
CA THR A 33 13.58 6.13 19.60
C THR A 33 14.51 7.03 20.42
N ILE A 34 15.80 6.97 20.09
CA ILE A 34 16.85 7.83 20.65
C ILE A 34 17.51 8.56 19.48
N ALA A 35 17.14 9.83 19.29
CA ALA A 35 17.49 10.58 18.09
C ALA A 35 17.48 12.10 18.32
N GLY A 36 17.88 12.85 17.30
CA GLY A 36 17.63 14.28 17.21
C GLY A 36 16.18 14.60 16.81
N SER A 37 15.68 15.75 17.25
CA SER A 37 14.43 16.34 16.76
C SER A 37 14.68 17.06 15.45
N ASP A 38 13.84 16.80 14.45
CA ASP A 38 13.66 17.63 13.27
C ASP A 38 12.35 18.41 13.44
N SER A 39 12.48 19.69 13.79
CA SER A 39 11.33 20.56 14.09
C SER A 39 10.30 20.70 12.96
N SER A 40 10.66 20.31 11.72
CA SER A 40 9.75 20.29 10.58
C SER A 40 8.81 19.08 10.56
N GLY A 41 9.14 18.04 11.32
CA GLY A 41 8.39 16.80 11.40
C GLY A 41 8.64 15.81 10.26
N GLY A 42 9.62 16.05 9.38
CA GLY A 42 9.88 15.20 8.22
C GLY A 42 10.85 14.05 8.47
N ALA A 43 11.83 14.25 9.35
CA ALA A 43 12.82 13.26 9.78
C ALA A 43 12.89 13.20 11.31
N GLY A 44 14.02 12.73 11.86
CA GLY A 44 14.30 12.76 13.28
C GLY A 44 13.29 11.97 14.12
N ILE A 45 13.17 12.35 15.38
CA ILE A 45 12.29 11.69 16.34
C ILE A 45 10.81 11.83 15.96
N GLU A 46 10.43 12.88 15.25
CA GLU A 46 9.08 13.12 14.78
C GLU A 46 8.67 12.10 13.71
N ALA A 47 9.55 11.83 12.73
CA ALA A 47 9.33 10.77 11.75
C ALA A 47 9.31 9.39 12.41
N ASP A 48 10.14 9.18 13.43
CA ASP A 48 10.17 7.95 14.19
C ASP A 48 8.83 7.72 14.91
N ILE A 49 8.33 8.70 15.68
CA ILE A 49 7.04 8.59 16.39
C ILE A 49 5.89 8.35 15.42
N LYS A 50 5.84 9.08 14.29
CA LYS A 50 4.80 8.89 13.27
C LYS A 50 4.83 7.46 12.75
N THR A 51 6.01 6.96 12.40
CA THR A 51 6.19 5.62 11.86
C THR A 51 5.84 4.53 12.87
N ILE A 52 6.31 4.67 14.12
CA ILE A 52 6.00 3.74 15.21
C ILE A 52 4.48 3.70 15.45
N THR A 53 3.84 4.87 15.45
CA THR A 53 2.38 4.98 15.65
C THR A 53 1.60 4.33 14.51
N THR A 54 1.99 4.55 13.25
CA THR A 54 1.30 3.95 12.09
C THR A 54 1.50 2.44 12.00
N HIS A 55 2.58 1.92 12.61
CA HIS A 55 2.80 0.49 12.81
C HIS A 55 2.09 -0.07 14.06
N LYS A 56 1.20 0.71 14.68
CA LYS A 56 0.42 0.31 15.87
C LYS A 56 1.30 -0.09 17.06
N CYS A 57 2.45 0.57 17.21
CA CYS A 57 3.32 0.46 18.36
C CYS A 57 3.21 1.72 19.23
N TYR A 58 3.55 1.60 20.51
CA TYR A 58 3.64 2.73 21.43
C TYR A 58 5.05 3.33 21.37
N ALA A 59 5.15 4.62 21.02
CA ALA A 59 6.41 5.31 20.87
C ALA A 59 6.91 5.90 22.19
N LEU A 60 8.16 5.60 22.54
CA LEU A 60 8.93 6.25 23.60
C LEU A 60 10.05 7.07 22.98
N THR A 61 10.46 8.15 23.65
CA THR A 61 11.43 9.09 23.09
C THR A 61 12.56 9.41 24.05
N ASN A 62 13.75 9.65 23.49
CA ASN A 62 14.84 10.33 24.15
C ASN A 62 15.57 11.23 23.15
N ILE A 63 15.31 12.53 23.27
CA ILE A 63 15.86 13.54 22.35
C ILE A 63 17.27 13.88 22.80
N VAL A 64 18.26 13.70 21.91
CA VAL A 64 19.67 13.98 22.20
C VAL A 64 20.19 15.24 21.52
N THR A 65 19.51 15.71 20.47
CA THR A 65 19.76 16.99 19.81
C THR A 65 18.44 17.66 19.40
N LEU A 66 18.40 18.98 19.44
CA LEU A 66 17.32 19.80 18.86
C LEU A 66 17.87 20.51 17.64
N THR A 67 17.13 20.51 16.54
CA THR A 67 17.48 21.32 15.35
C THR A 67 16.40 22.36 15.09
N ALA A 68 16.83 23.56 14.69
CA ALA A 68 15.96 24.49 13.97
C ALA A 68 16.05 24.11 12.49
N GLN A 69 15.07 23.35 12.02
CA GLN A 69 15.10 22.73 10.70
C GLN A 69 13.75 22.83 9.99
N ASN A 70 13.80 22.99 8.66
CA ASN A 70 12.66 22.87 7.75
C ASN A 70 13.07 22.16 6.45
N THR A 71 12.16 22.08 5.48
CA THR A 71 12.41 21.41 4.19
C THR A 71 13.55 22.03 3.37
N LYS A 72 14.03 23.23 3.73
CA LYS A 72 15.14 23.93 3.06
C LYS A 72 16.48 23.74 3.76
N GLY A 73 16.50 23.22 4.99
CA GLY A 73 17.71 22.84 5.69
C GLY A 73 17.70 23.14 7.18
N VAL A 74 18.88 23.01 7.78
CA VAL A 74 19.16 23.20 9.22
C VAL A 74 19.83 24.55 9.42
N SER A 75 19.30 25.39 10.31
CA SER A 75 19.90 26.69 10.66
C SER A 75 20.59 26.70 12.02
N ASP A 76 20.19 25.82 12.95
CA ASP A 76 20.79 25.75 14.29
C ASP A 76 20.66 24.34 14.87
N VAL A 77 21.60 23.97 15.75
CA VAL A 77 21.67 22.67 16.42
C VAL A 77 22.09 22.84 17.88
N THR A 78 21.26 22.38 18.81
CA THR A 78 21.57 22.35 20.24
C THR A 78 21.65 20.90 20.73
N LYS A 79 22.76 20.55 21.39
CA LYS A 79 22.92 19.23 22.04
C LYS A 79 22.22 19.24 23.40
N ILE A 80 21.44 18.19 23.67
CA ILE A 80 20.84 18.00 24.98
C ILE A 80 21.91 17.48 25.96
N PRO A 81 22.03 18.05 27.18
CA PRO A 81 23.00 17.56 28.16
C PRO A 81 22.77 16.09 28.51
N GLY A 82 23.81 15.27 28.57
CA GLY A 82 23.67 13.82 28.81
C GLY A 82 22.99 13.47 30.14
N LYS A 83 23.05 14.34 31.17
CA LYS A 83 22.26 14.17 32.40
C LYS A 83 20.76 13.99 32.11
N MET A 84 20.23 14.73 31.15
CA MET A 84 18.83 14.60 30.73
C MET A 84 18.61 13.26 30.01
N THR A 85 19.49 12.90 29.06
CA THR A 85 19.45 11.59 28.38
C THR A 85 19.42 10.43 29.37
N SER A 86 20.28 10.47 30.39
CA SER A 86 20.34 9.45 31.45
C SER A 86 19.06 9.40 32.28
N SER A 87 18.50 10.56 32.64
CA SER A 87 17.28 10.65 33.43
C SER A 87 16.07 10.08 32.68
N ILE A 88 15.97 10.36 31.38
CA ILE A 88 14.91 9.82 30.51
C ILE A 88 15.03 8.29 30.38
N LEU A 89 16.23 7.77 30.11
CA LEU A 89 16.45 6.32 30.03
C LEU A 89 16.09 5.66 31.36
N GLU A 90 16.56 6.20 32.48
CA GLU A 90 16.24 5.65 33.80
C GLU A 90 14.73 5.59 34.04
N LYS A 91 13.99 6.65 33.73
CA LYS A 91 12.52 6.66 33.90
C LYS A 91 11.84 5.66 33.00
N ASN A 92 12.14 5.64 31.70
CA ASN A 92 11.50 4.74 30.75
C ASN A 92 11.81 3.27 31.07
N PHE A 93 13.09 2.92 31.27
CA PHE A 93 13.47 1.52 31.57
C PHE A 93 12.97 1.05 32.94
N SER A 94 12.75 1.95 33.90
CA SER A 94 12.25 1.57 35.24
C SER A 94 10.76 1.23 35.29
N ASP A 95 9.99 1.63 34.28
CA ASP A 95 8.52 1.56 34.30
C ASP A 95 7.96 0.80 33.08
N ILE A 96 8.59 0.94 31.92
CA ILE A 96 8.06 0.45 30.66
C ILE A 96 8.98 -0.64 30.12
N TYR A 97 8.41 -1.81 29.83
CA TYR A 97 9.10 -2.84 29.07
C TYR A 97 9.29 -2.33 27.64
N ILE A 98 10.51 -2.36 27.11
CA ILE A 98 10.84 -1.84 25.78
C ILE A 98 11.12 -3.03 24.84
N ASP A 99 10.27 -3.24 23.83
CA ASP A 99 10.42 -4.36 22.88
C ASP A 99 11.52 -4.10 21.83
N SER A 100 11.60 -2.86 21.35
CA SER A 100 12.63 -2.43 20.41
C SER A 100 13.15 -1.03 20.73
N ILE A 101 14.43 -0.79 20.42
CA ILE A 101 15.06 0.51 20.44
C ILE A 101 15.54 0.83 19.03
N LYS A 102 15.26 2.04 18.55
CA LYS A 102 15.84 2.60 17.33
C LYS A 102 16.75 3.77 17.70
N THR A 103 17.96 3.82 17.16
CA THR A 103 18.82 5.00 17.30
C THR A 103 18.90 5.77 15.98
N GLY A 104 18.81 7.10 16.05
CA GLY A 104 19.11 8.00 14.93
C GLY A 104 20.41 8.76 15.18
N ILE A 105 20.40 10.09 14.98
CA ILE A 105 21.52 10.96 15.37
C ILE A 105 21.81 10.76 16.86
N LEU A 106 23.05 10.39 17.19
CA LEU A 106 23.58 10.27 18.54
C LEU A 106 24.73 11.24 18.77
N THR A 107 24.87 11.70 20.01
CA THR A 107 26.03 12.49 20.46
C THR A 107 27.09 11.57 21.10
N GLU A 108 28.33 12.05 21.14
CA GLU A 108 29.45 11.39 21.85
C GLU A 108 29.10 11.03 23.31
N GLU A 109 28.30 11.87 23.98
CA GLU A 109 27.86 11.66 25.36
C GLU A 109 26.70 10.66 25.46
N SER A 110 25.77 10.67 24.50
CA SER A 110 24.58 9.80 24.54
C SER A 110 24.87 8.31 24.36
N ILE A 111 25.90 7.95 23.58
CA ILE A 111 26.26 6.55 23.30
C ILE A 111 26.70 5.78 24.57
N PRO A 112 27.68 6.25 25.36
CA PRO A 112 28.07 5.56 26.59
C PRO A 112 26.94 5.52 27.64
N ILE A 113 26.08 6.54 27.67
CA ILE A 113 24.90 6.56 28.54
C ILE A 113 23.91 5.48 28.12
N LEU A 114 23.63 5.35 26.82
CA LEU A 114 22.76 4.29 26.30
C LEU A 114 23.33 2.91 26.63
N LYS A 115 24.61 2.65 26.34
CA LYS A 115 25.26 1.39 26.72
C LYS A 115 25.07 1.08 28.21
N SER A 116 25.31 2.06 29.08
CA SER A 116 25.17 1.88 30.53
C SER A 116 23.74 1.54 30.95
N ALA A 117 22.73 2.11 30.28
CA ALA A 117 21.34 1.75 30.51
C ALA A 117 21.02 0.32 30.01
N LEU A 118 21.48 -0.05 28.80
CA LEU A 118 21.31 -1.41 28.27
C LEU A 118 21.93 -2.47 29.19
N ASP A 119 23.14 -2.20 29.71
CA ASP A 119 23.82 -3.04 30.69
C ASP A 119 23.01 -3.13 32.01
N LYS A 120 22.63 -1.97 32.60
CA LYS A 120 21.96 -1.86 33.91
C LYS A 120 20.61 -2.57 33.94
N TYR A 121 19.84 -2.47 32.86
CA TYR A 121 18.49 -3.02 32.78
C TYR A 121 18.41 -4.35 32.02
N HIS A 122 19.56 -4.94 31.68
CA HIS A 122 19.66 -6.23 30.98
C HIS A 122 18.76 -6.30 29.73
N PHE A 123 18.88 -5.31 28.85
CA PHE A 123 18.01 -5.20 27.68
C PHE A 123 18.05 -6.46 26.80
N GLN A 124 16.86 -7.02 26.51
CA GLN A 124 16.68 -8.23 25.67
C GLN A 124 15.90 -7.97 24.38
N GLY A 125 15.48 -6.72 24.15
CA GLY A 125 14.74 -6.34 22.96
C GLY A 125 15.63 -6.21 21.72
N ASN A 126 15.04 -5.69 20.64
CA ASN A 126 15.79 -5.46 19.41
C ASN A 126 16.44 -4.06 19.41
N LEU A 127 17.68 -3.93 18.94
CA LEU A 127 18.32 -2.64 18.72
C LEU A 127 18.59 -2.42 17.23
N VAL A 128 17.87 -1.47 16.64
CA VAL A 128 18.07 -1.01 15.25
C VAL A 128 18.91 0.26 15.26
N VAL A 129 20.09 0.21 14.66
CA VAL A 129 21.04 1.32 14.64
C VAL A 129 21.05 1.98 13.26
N ASP A 130 20.52 3.20 13.15
CA ASP A 130 20.64 4.04 11.95
C ASP A 130 21.82 5.01 12.14
N PRO A 131 22.99 4.77 11.52
CA PRO A 131 24.22 5.53 11.79
C PRO A 131 24.23 6.86 11.01
N VAL A 132 23.23 7.71 11.29
CA VAL A 132 23.02 8.99 10.59
C VAL A 132 24.23 9.89 10.73
N MET A 133 24.94 10.14 9.62
CA MET A 133 26.12 11.02 9.63
C MET A 133 25.81 12.45 9.17
N VAL A 134 25.01 12.59 8.11
CA VAL A 134 24.72 13.87 7.46
C VAL A 134 23.20 14.01 7.30
N SER A 135 22.64 15.19 7.54
CA SER A 135 21.23 15.43 7.18
C SER A 135 21.05 15.36 5.66
N THR A 136 19.82 15.08 5.22
CA THR A 136 19.39 15.27 3.82
C THR A 136 19.72 16.68 3.29
N SER A 137 19.83 17.66 4.18
CA SER A 137 20.21 19.06 3.88
C SER A 137 21.71 19.38 3.98
N GLY A 138 22.57 18.39 4.20
CA GLY A 138 24.04 18.55 4.13
C GLY A 138 24.76 18.96 5.43
N TYR A 139 24.06 19.06 6.56
CA TYR A 139 24.71 19.32 7.87
C TYR A 139 25.37 18.04 8.40
N ASP A 140 26.65 18.12 8.76
CA ASP A 140 27.45 17.02 9.32
C ASP A 140 27.27 16.91 10.84
N PHE A 141 26.69 15.80 11.30
CA PHE A 141 26.41 15.53 12.71
C PHE A 141 27.46 14.63 13.36
N VAL A 142 28.27 13.91 12.57
CA VAL A 142 29.07 12.77 13.05
C VAL A 142 30.50 12.88 12.56
N ASN A 143 31.42 12.83 13.52
CA ASN A 143 32.84 12.66 13.23
C ASN A 143 33.28 11.20 13.42
N ASN A 144 34.49 10.89 12.96
CA ASN A 144 35.11 9.56 13.09
C ASN A 144 35.10 9.02 14.53
N LYS A 145 35.16 9.90 15.54
CA LYS A 145 35.11 9.50 16.95
C LYS A 145 33.74 8.95 17.34
N ILE A 146 32.65 9.58 16.92
CA ILE A 146 31.29 9.12 17.17
C ILE A 146 31.04 7.76 16.51
N LEU A 147 31.43 7.56 15.24
CA LEU A 147 31.31 6.26 14.57
C LEU A 147 32.07 5.15 15.31
N THR A 148 33.28 5.46 15.78
CA THR A 148 34.11 4.51 16.53
C THR A 148 33.44 4.09 17.84
N ILE A 149 32.92 5.07 18.60
CA ILE A 149 32.27 4.79 19.89
C ILE A 149 30.94 4.06 19.65
N LEU A 150 30.12 4.50 18.69
CA LEU A 150 28.83 3.91 18.34
C LEU A 150 28.98 2.43 18.00
N THR A 151 29.84 2.11 17.03
CA THR A 151 30.02 0.74 16.57
C THR A 151 30.60 -0.14 17.67
N ARG A 152 31.59 0.35 18.44
CA ARG A 152 32.20 -0.45 19.51
C ARG A 152 31.28 -0.68 20.71
N TYR A 153 30.50 0.33 21.11
CA TYR A 153 29.71 0.28 22.35
C TYR A 153 28.36 -0.41 22.13
N LEU A 154 27.75 -0.23 20.96
CA LEU A 154 26.42 -0.76 20.67
C LEU A 154 26.44 -2.10 19.95
N ALA A 155 27.55 -2.49 19.30
CA ALA A 155 27.65 -3.77 18.58
C ALA A 155 27.14 -5.01 19.34
N PRO A 156 27.42 -5.18 20.65
CA PRO A 156 26.91 -6.34 21.40
C PRO A 156 25.38 -6.43 21.47
N TYR A 157 24.70 -5.29 21.32
CA TYR A 157 23.25 -5.15 21.43
C TYR A 157 22.56 -5.05 20.07
N THR A 158 23.28 -4.61 19.03
CA THR A 158 22.71 -4.31 17.72
C THR A 158 22.10 -5.56 17.06
N THR A 159 20.79 -5.52 16.86
CA THR A 159 20.07 -6.48 16.03
C THR A 159 20.39 -6.24 14.56
N VAL A 160 20.34 -5.00 14.09
CA VAL A 160 20.72 -4.64 12.71
C VAL A 160 21.22 -3.19 12.67
N ILE A 161 22.29 -2.96 11.89
CA ILE A 161 22.72 -1.60 11.53
C ILE A 161 22.30 -1.30 10.10
N THR A 162 21.82 -0.09 9.84
CA THR A 162 21.20 0.28 8.56
C THR A 162 21.96 1.44 7.88
N PRO A 163 23.26 1.36 7.54
CA PRO A 163 23.95 2.46 6.86
C PRO A 163 23.48 2.64 5.41
N ASN A 164 23.43 3.88 4.91
CA ASN A 164 23.46 4.10 3.46
C ASN A 164 24.90 3.87 2.93
N LEU A 165 25.09 3.90 1.61
CA LEU A 165 26.41 3.63 1.04
C LEU A 165 27.51 4.62 1.48
N ILE A 166 27.18 5.90 1.67
CA ILE A 166 28.13 6.92 2.15
C ILE A 166 28.54 6.61 3.60
N GLU A 167 27.57 6.29 4.45
CA GLU A 167 27.76 5.88 5.84
C GLU A 167 28.56 4.59 5.96
N ALA A 168 28.27 3.60 5.11
CA ALA A 168 28.95 2.32 5.06
C ALA A 168 30.45 2.50 4.73
N LYS A 169 30.77 3.29 3.71
CA LYS A 169 32.16 3.63 3.36
C LYS A 169 32.87 4.37 4.49
N ALA A 170 32.21 5.33 5.14
CA ALA A 170 32.78 6.08 6.26
C ALA A 170 33.05 5.22 7.49
N ILE A 171 32.17 4.27 7.81
CA ILE A 171 32.39 3.27 8.87
C ILE A 171 33.68 2.48 8.58
N ILE A 172 33.84 1.95 7.37
CA ILE A 172 35.04 1.17 7.00
C ILE A 172 36.30 2.02 7.06
N ASN A 173 36.28 3.20 6.44
CA ASN A 173 37.45 4.10 6.42
C ASN A 173 37.86 4.51 7.85
N THR A 174 36.87 4.78 8.72
CA THR A 174 37.10 5.15 10.12
C THR A 174 37.71 4.00 10.91
N LEU A 175 37.13 2.80 10.84
CA LEU A 175 37.52 1.68 11.69
C LEU A 175 38.78 0.96 11.19
N SER A 176 39.05 0.99 9.89
CA SER A 176 40.27 0.39 9.33
C SER A 176 41.51 1.31 9.43
N GLY A 177 41.33 2.60 9.75
CA GLY A 177 42.42 3.57 9.87
C GLY A 177 43.07 3.96 8.53
N ARG A 178 42.45 3.63 7.40
CA ARG A 178 42.93 3.93 6.04
C ARG A 178 41.76 4.24 5.12
N ILE A 179 41.98 5.12 4.12
CA ILE A 179 40.96 5.42 3.10
C ILE A 179 40.97 4.27 2.08
N GLN A 180 40.01 3.34 2.20
CA GLN A 180 39.84 2.23 1.26
C GLN A 180 38.85 2.58 0.15
N TYR A 181 37.83 3.35 0.50
CA TYR A 181 36.77 3.76 -0.43
C TYR A 181 36.75 5.28 -0.54
N ASN A 182 36.89 5.80 -1.76
CA ASN A 182 36.68 7.21 -2.10
C ASN A 182 35.28 7.41 -2.74
N GLU A 183 35.02 8.59 -3.28
CA GLU A 183 33.76 8.90 -3.98
C GLU A 183 33.49 8.05 -5.24
N ALA A 184 34.46 7.24 -5.71
CA ALA A 184 34.25 6.40 -6.89
C ALA A 184 33.03 5.47 -6.71
N CYS A 185 32.24 5.37 -7.78
CA CYS A 185 31.03 4.56 -7.84
C CYS A 185 31.39 3.09 -7.62
N LEU A 186 30.60 2.40 -6.79
CA LEU A 186 30.54 0.94 -6.86
C LEU A 186 30.01 0.56 -8.24
N GLU A 187 30.59 -0.46 -8.84
CA GLU A 187 30.21 -0.90 -10.18
C GLU A 187 29.24 -2.07 -10.13
N THR A 188 29.31 -2.92 -9.09
CA THR A 188 28.50 -4.14 -9.01
C THR A 188 27.90 -4.40 -7.62
N LEU A 189 26.95 -5.34 -7.57
CA LEU A 189 26.35 -5.81 -6.31
C LEU A 189 27.36 -6.50 -5.40
N GLU A 190 28.37 -7.18 -5.97
CA GLU A 190 29.46 -7.80 -5.22
C GLU A 190 30.29 -6.80 -4.42
N ASP A 191 30.40 -5.55 -4.90
CA ASP A 191 31.05 -4.48 -4.13
C ASP A 191 30.28 -4.19 -2.83
N VAL A 192 28.94 -4.21 -2.89
CA VAL A 192 28.08 -4.02 -1.71
C VAL A 192 28.18 -5.23 -0.77
N PHE A 193 28.24 -6.44 -1.29
CA PHE A 193 28.45 -7.66 -0.48
C PHE A 193 29.78 -7.59 0.28
N THR A 194 30.83 -7.11 -0.38
CA THR A 194 32.15 -6.90 0.23
C THR A 194 32.07 -5.86 1.35
N ILE A 195 31.38 -4.74 1.13
CA ILE A 195 31.16 -3.71 2.15
C ILE A 195 30.42 -4.28 3.37
N CYS A 196 29.33 -5.02 3.17
CA CYS A 196 28.59 -5.66 4.25
C CYS A 196 29.49 -6.58 5.10
N THR A 197 30.30 -7.41 4.44
CA THR A 197 31.24 -8.33 5.12
C THR A 197 32.29 -7.55 5.91
N GLN A 198 32.90 -6.53 5.31
CA GLN A 198 33.92 -5.74 6.00
C GLN A 198 33.36 -5.00 7.22
N ILE A 199 32.14 -4.44 7.13
CA ILE A 199 31.49 -3.82 8.29
C ILE A 199 31.29 -4.87 9.38
N HIS A 200 30.80 -6.06 9.05
CA HIS A 200 30.68 -7.16 10.00
C HIS A 200 32.03 -7.51 10.65
N GLU A 201 33.10 -7.71 9.88
CA GLU A 201 34.43 -8.05 10.38
C GLU A 201 35.01 -6.97 11.30
N LEU A 202 34.81 -5.69 10.97
CA LEU A 202 35.33 -4.56 11.74
C LEU A 202 34.53 -4.27 13.01
N THR A 203 33.23 -4.59 13.04
CA THR A 203 32.32 -4.21 14.13
C THR A 203 31.79 -5.36 14.96
N ASN A 204 31.86 -6.59 14.44
CA ASN A 204 31.20 -7.79 14.96
C ASN A 204 29.66 -7.69 15.02
N ILE A 205 29.05 -6.73 14.32
CA ILE A 205 27.59 -6.61 14.21
C ILE A 205 27.08 -7.70 13.27
N LYS A 206 26.10 -8.49 13.72
CA LYS A 206 25.68 -9.71 13.03
C LYS A 206 24.90 -9.45 11.73
N ASN A 207 24.09 -8.39 11.71
CA ASN A 207 23.22 -8.08 10.58
C ASN A 207 23.45 -6.67 10.08
N ILE A 208 23.72 -6.52 8.78
CA ILE A 208 24.05 -5.25 8.12
C ILE A 208 23.06 -5.03 6.97
N LEU A 209 22.30 -3.94 6.98
CA LEU A 209 21.45 -3.51 5.87
C LEU A 209 22.09 -2.29 5.20
N VAL A 210 22.81 -2.50 4.09
CA VAL A 210 23.33 -1.39 3.28
C VAL A 210 22.23 -0.91 2.34
N LYS A 211 21.85 0.37 2.50
CA LYS A 211 20.79 1.01 1.73
C LYS A 211 21.35 1.61 0.44
N GLY A 212 20.73 1.31 -0.71
CA GLY A 212 21.26 1.64 -2.04
C GLY A 212 21.23 3.12 -2.40
N GLY A 213 20.27 3.88 -1.87
CA GLY A 213 20.11 5.30 -2.19
C GLY A 213 20.11 5.56 -3.71
N HIS A 214 20.71 6.66 -4.17
CA HIS A 214 20.72 7.05 -5.59
C HIS A 214 21.74 6.30 -6.47
N GLN A 215 22.30 5.17 -6.01
CA GLN A 215 23.29 4.41 -6.78
C GLN A 215 22.63 3.90 -8.07
N ARG A 216 23.20 4.29 -9.22
CA ARG A 216 22.77 3.82 -10.54
C ARG A 216 23.71 2.72 -11.00
N TRP A 217 23.20 1.50 -11.14
CA TRP A 217 23.94 0.39 -11.72
C TRP A 217 24.05 0.58 -13.25
N LYS A 218 25.17 0.17 -13.85
CA LYS A 218 25.42 0.34 -15.30
C LYS A 218 24.37 -0.36 -16.17
N ASP A 219 23.82 -1.47 -15.69
CA ASP A 219 22.92 -2.34 -16.46
C ASP A 219 21.42 -2.16 -16.15
N ASP A 220 21.06 -1.46 -15.06
CA ASP A 220 19.64 -1.24 -14.72
C ASP A 220 19.42 0.04 -13.87
N ALA A 221 19.39 1.19 -14.55
CA ALA A 221 19.39 2.51 -13.89
C ALA A 221 18.09 2.88 -13.15
N LYS A 222 17.07 2.01 -13.13
CA LYS A 222 15.73 2.30 -12.59
C LYS A 222 15.40 1.59 -11.27
N LEU A 223 16.21 0.63 -10.83
CA LEU A 223 15.97 -0.11 -9.59
C LEU A 223 16.84 0.40 -8.44
N LEU A 224 16.21 0.68 -7.31
CA LEU A 224 16.86 0.85 -6.01
C LEU A 224 17.17 -0.54 -5.44
N THR A 225 18.36 -0.70 -4.86
CA THR A 225 18.80 -1.98 -4.32
C THR A 225 19.26 -1.85 -2.89
N ASP A 226 18.59 -2.55 -1.97
CA ASP A 226 18.99 -2.66 -0.58
C ASP A 226 19.51 -4.08 -0.31
N VAL A 227 20.61 -4.18 0.45
CA VAL A 227 21.28 -5.47 0.70
C VAL A 227 21.36 -5.73 2.20
N LEU A 228 20.69 -6.79 2.65
CA LEU A 228 20.79 -7.31 4.00
C LEU A 228 21.76 -8.49 4.04
N TYR A 229 22.83 -8.35 4.81
CA TYR A 229 23.73 -9.44 5.16
C TYR A 229 23.40 -9.99 6.55
N ILE A 230 23.28 -11.31 6.65
CA ILE A 230 23.09 -12.05 7.92
C ILE A 230 24.29 -12.98 8.11
N SER A 231 25.20 -12.59 9.00
CA SER A 231 26.46 -13.32 9.26
C SER A 231 26.25 -14.75 9.74
N GLU A 232 25.26 -14.99 10.62
CA GLU A 232 24.96 -16.33 11.15
C GLU A 232 24.65 -17.36 10.04
N LYS A 233 24.08 -16.90 8.92
CA LYS A 233 23.76 -17.73 7.76
C LYS A 233 24.76 -17.56 6.62
N GLU A 234 25.73 -16.65 6.76
CA GLU A 234 26.62 -16.18 5.69
C GLU A 234 25.86 -15.89 4.38
N THR A 235 24.69 -15.26 4.49
CA THR A 235 23.75 -15.09 3.37
C THR A 235 23.43 -13.62 3.13
N TYR A 236 23.30 -13.26 1.86
CA TYR A 236 22.85 -11.94 1.40
C TYR A 236 21.43 -12.04 0.87
N TYR A 237 20.59 -11.09 1.29
CA TYR A 237 19.24 -10.88 0.78
C TYR A 237 19.23 -9.55 0.04
N VAL A 238 18.82 -9.59 -1.22
CA VAL A 238 18.77 -8.42 -2.10
C VAL A 238 17.31 -8.03 -2.32
N PHE A 239 16.98 -6.79 -2.00
CA PHE A 239 15.64 -6.22 -2.16
C PHE A 239 15.66 -5.21 -3.30
N TYR A 240 14.76 -5.40 -4.27
CA TYR A 240 14.60 -4.51 -5.41
C TYR A 240 13.33 -3.67 -5.24
N SER A 241 13.44 -2.37 -5.49
CA SER A 241 12.28 -1.46 -5.51
C SER A 241 12.44 -0.39 -6.59
N ASP A 242 11.33 0.25 -6.98
CA ASP A 242 11.36 1.26 -8.03
C ASP A 242 12.05 2.55 -7.55
N MET A 243 12.87 3.15 -8.42
CA MET A 243 13.33 4.53 -8.22
C MET A 243 12.21 5.50 -8.58
N LEU A 244 11.59 6.11 -7.56
CA LEU A 244 10.48 7.03 -7.73
C LEU A 244 10.96 8.46 -8.03
N ALA A 245 10.37 9.09 -9.04
CA ALA A 245 10.59 10.50 -9.34
C ALA A 245 9.84 11.39 -8.33
N SER A 246 10.44 11.64 -7.17
CA SER A 246 9.88 12.49 -6.11
C SER A 246 10.96 13.31 -5.42
N LEU A 247 10.66 14.56 -5.12
CA LEU A 247 11.50 15.42 -4.27
C LEU A 247 11.25 15.19 -2.77
N SER A 248 10.21 14.42 -2.44
CA SER A 248 9.74 14.18 -1.08
C SER A 248 10.42 12.95 -0.45
N THR A 249 11.75 12.99 -0.37
CA THR A 249 12.59 11.89 0.15
C THR A 249 13.21 12.22 1.52
N HIS A 250 12.84 13.35 2.11
CA HIS A 250 13.32 13.74 3.44
C HIS A 250 12.80 12.78 4.51
N GLY A 251 13.71 12.29 5.36
CA GLY A 251 13.38 11.37 6.46
C GLY A 251 13.15 9.91 6.09
N THR A 252 13.44 9.52 4.85
CA THR A 252 13.34 8.12 4.37
C THR A 252 14.17 7.15 5.21
N GLY A 253 15.42 7.48 5.53
CA GLY A 253 16.29 6.66 6.37
C GLY A 253 15.74 6.44 7.79
N CYS A 254 15.36 7.53 8.48
CA CYS A 254 14.78 7.45 9.83
C CYS A 254 13.50 6.63 9.84
N THR A 255 12.65 6.84 8.82
CA THR A 255 11.39 6.13 8.65
C THR A 255 11.62 4.64 8.42
N LEU A 256 12.58 4.25 7.56
CA LEU A 256 12.92 2.85 7.32
C LEU A 256 13.37 2.16 8.61
N ALA A 257 14.32 2.74 9.33
CA ALA A 257 14.83 2.15 10.57
C ALA A 257 13.74 2.01 11.66
N SER A 258 12.86 3.00 11.77
CA SER A 258 11.72 2.97 12.70
C SER A 258 10.65 1.94 12.32
N ALA A 259 10.40 1.75 11.03
CA ALA A 259 9.53 0.68 10.55
C ALA A 259 10.13 -0.71 10.84
N ILE A 260 11.44 -0.89 10.64
CA ILE A 260 12.14 -2.15 10.97
C ILE A 260 12.01 -2.43 12.48
N ALA A 261 12.30 -1.44 13.32
CA ALA A 261 12.20 -1.58 14.78
C ALA A 261 10.77 -1.94 15.22
N SER A 262 9.76 -1.35 14.58
CA SER A 262 8.35 -1.62 14.87
C SER A 262 7.94 -3.03 14.42
N ASN A 263 8.34 -3.45 13.23
CA ASN A 263 8.07 -4.80 12.74
C ASN A 263 8.76 -5.87 13.61
N LEU A 264 9.99 -5.62 14.05
CA LEU A 264 10.69 -6.49 15.00
C LEU A 264 10.01 -6.53 16.38
N ALA A 265 9.44 -5.41 16.85
CA ALA A 265 8.66 -5.37 18.10
C ALA A 265 7.39 -6.23 18.03
N HIS A 266 6.79 -6.36 16.84
CA HIS A 266 5.70 -7.30 16.56
C HIS A 266 6.16 -8.76 16.42
N GLY A 267 7.46 -9.04 16.54
CA GLY A 267 8.01 -10.39 16.45
C GLY A 267 8.22 -10.91 15.02
N LEU A 268 8.19 -10.04 14.01
CA LEU A 268 8.51 -10.44 12.64
C LEU A 268 9.98 -10.87 12.53
N SER A 269 10.25 -11.78 11.59
CA SER A 269 11.63 -12.11 11.22
C SER A 269 12.34 -10.87 10.65
N LEU A 270 13.67 -10.78 10.80
CA LEU A 270 14.43 -9.62 10.29
C LEU A 270 14.22 -9.40 8.78
N ILE A 271 14.14 -10.47 7.99
CA ILE A 271 13.91 -10.40 6.54
C ILE A 271 12.55 -9.76 6.26
N ASN A 272 11.49 -10.24 6.92
CA ASN A 272 10.13 -9.70 6.74
C ASN A 272 10.02 -8.27 7.28
N ALA A 273 10.70 -7.97 8.39
CA ALA A 273 10.75 -6.63 8.95
C ALA A 273 11.40 -5.64 7.97
N VAL A 274 12.49 -6.02 7.30
CA VAL A 274 13.13 -5.20 6.26
C VAL A 274 12.23 -5.05 5.04
N ALA A 275 11.71 -6.16 4.49
CA ALA A 275 10.84 -6.14 3.31
C ALA A 275 9.61 -5.22 3.51
N ASN A 276 8.87 -5.41 4.62
CA ASN A 276 7.69 -4.59 4.92
C ASN A 276 8.04 -3.11 5.10
N SER A 277 9.21 -2.82 5.66
CA SER A 277 9.67 -1.45 5.88
C SER A 277 10.04 -0.74 4.58
N ILE A 278 10.65 -1.46 3.63
CA ILE A 278 10.95 -0.94 2.29
C ILE A 278 9.64 -0.59 1.57
N THR A 279 8.66 -1.50 1.58
CA THR A 279 7.33 -1.26 1.01
C THR A 279 6.63 -0.05 1.64
N TYR A 280 6.68 0.07 2.97
CA TYR A 280 6.11 1.20 3.69
C TYR A 280 6.72 2.55 3.25
N VAL A 281 8.06 2.61 3.14
CA VAL A 281 8.76 3.82 2.67
C VAL A 281 8.42 4.13 1.22
N GLN A 282 8.41 3.12 0.34
CA GLN A 282 8.03 3.27 -1.07
C GLN A 282 6.63 3.86 -1.22
N ASN A 283 5.64 3.33 -0.50
CA ASN A 283 4.27 3.87 -0.53
C ASN A 283 4.19 5.28 0.06
N GLY A 284 4.96 5.58 1.10
CA GLY A 284 5.05 6.93 1.66
C GLY A 284 5.61 7.95 0.65
N ILE A 285 6.59 7.56 -0.16
CA ILE A 285 7.14 8.42 -1.23
C ILE A 285 6.11 8.57 -2.36
N LYS A 286 5.45 7.48 -2.78
CA LYS A 286 4.40 7.50 -3.84
C LYS A 286 3.25 8.44 -3.49
N THR A 287 2.86 8.47 -2.22
CA THR A 287 1.70 9.23 -1.72
C THR A 287 2.11 10.53 -1.02
N ALA A 288 3.34 11.02 -1.23
CA ALA A 288 3.88 12.14 -0.50
C ALA A 288 2.99 13.40 -0.58
N PRO A 289 2.79 14.12 0.54
CA PRO A 289 1.84 15.22 0.62
C PRO A 289 2.34 16.54 0.01
N ASN A 290 3.57 16.56 -0.54
CA ASN A 290 4.22 17.74 -1.11
C ASN A 290 4.25 18.95 -0.17
N ILE A 291 4.62 18.73 1.09
CA ILE A 291 4.71 19.77 2.12
C ILE A 291 6.05 20.51 2.01
N GLY A 292 5.99 21.85 2.02
CA GLY A 292 7.16 22.71 1.96
C GLY A 292 7.62 23.00 0.51
N SER A 293 8.73 23.74 0.39
CA SER A 293 9.27 24.19 -0.92
C SER A 293 10.71 23.71 -1.17
N GLY A 294 11.21 22.79 -0.34
CA GLY A 294 12.51 22.16 -0.51
C GLY A 294 12.35 20.64 -0.61
N HIS A 295 13.20 19.88 0.08
CA HIS A 295 13.04 18.42 0.18
C HIS A 295 11.91 18.10 1.16
N GLY A 296 10.75 17.73 0.61
CA GLY A 296 9.54 17.45 1.38
C GLY A 296 9.61 16.10 2.13
N PRO A 297 8.78 15.91 3.16
CA PRO A 297 8.66 14.63 3.84
C PRO A 297 7.85 13.63 3.01
N LEU A 298 8.11 12.33 3.20
CA LEU A 298 7.21 11.28 2.76
C LEU A 298 5.89 11.26 3.54
N ASN A 299 4.87 10.59 3.02
CA ASN A 299 3.59 10.40 3.72
C ASN A 299 3.66 9.27 4.75
N HIS A 300 3.88 9.61 6.02
CA HIS A 300 3.83 8.64 7.12
C HIS A 300 2.42 8.09 7.37
N LEU A 301 1.36 8.73 6.89
CA LEU A 301 -0.03 8.38 7.18
C LEU A 301 -0.66 7.42 6.17
N GLN A 302 0.11 6.96 5.17
CA GLN A 302 -0.40 6.19 4.03
C GLN A 302 -1.17 4.89 4.41
N ASN A 303 -0.84 4.28 5.55
CA ASN A 303 -1.53 3.09 6.07
C ASN A 303 -2.49 3.38 7.24
N THR A 304 -2.79 4.66 7.53
CA THR A 304 -3.74 5.02 8.59
C THR A 304 -5.14 5.14 8.04
N ARG A 305 -6.13 4.58 8.75
CA ARG A 305 -7.54 4.83 8.44
C ARG A 305 -7.81 6.31 8.67
N GLN A 306 -8.21 7.00 7.60
CA GLN A 306 -8.67 8.38 7.69
C GLN A 306 -9.96 8.39 8.50
N TYR A 307 -9.92 8.92 9.72
CA TYR A 307 -11.15 9.28 10.42
C TYR A 307 -11.76 10.45 9.64
N ASN A 308 -12.90 10.20 9.00
CA ASN A 308 -13.70 11.25 8.37
C ASN A 308 -14.26 12.15 9.49
N TYR A 309 -13.53 13.20 9.84
CA TYR A 309 -13.99 14.23 10.78
C TYR A 309 -15.22 15.02 10.28
N GLU A 310 -15.68 14.77 9.06
CA GLU A 310 -16.87 15.38 8.46
C GLU A 310 -18.20 14.99 9.16
N VAL A 311 -18.20 14.10 10.16
CA VAL A 311 -19.43 13.64 10.84
C VAL A 311 -19.90 14.57 11.97
N LEU A 312 -19.25 15.72 12.22
CA LEU A 312 -19.69 16.66 13.27
C LEU A 312 -20.14 18.04 12.79
N ALA A 313 -20.07 18.34 11.49
CA ALA A 313 -20.67 19.56 10.94
C ALA A 313 -22.14 19.31 10.58
N ASN A 314 -23.00 19.27 11.61
CA ASN A 314 -24.43 19.50 11.41
C ASN A 314 -24.64 20.95 10.95
N ASP A 315 -25.59 21.15 10.02
CA ASP A 315 -26.23 22.41 9.61
C ASP A 315 -25.75 23.20 8.37
N GLU A 316 -25.04 22.60 7.42
CA GLU A 316 -25.02 23.13 6.05
C GLU A 316 -25.80 22.22 5.09
N LYS A 317 -26.98 22.70 4.64
CA LYS A 317 -27.70 22.11 3.51
C LYS A 317 -26.86 22.26 2.24
N TYR A 318 -26.04 21.26 1.92
CA TYR A 318 -25.40 21.17 0.62
C TYR A 318 -26.45 20.82 -0.45
N VAL A 319 -26.44 21.59 -1.54
CA VAL A 319 -27.30 21.38 -2.71
C VAL A 319 -26.59 20.39 -3.63
N LEU A 320 -27.26 19.28 -3.98
CA LEU A 320 -26.73 18.35 -4.99
C LEU A 320 -26.43 19.13 -6.28
N PRO A 321 -25.30 18.88 -6.97
CA PRO A 321 -24.96 19.55 -8.23
C PRO A 321 -25.87 19.11 -9.40
N PHE A 322 -26.83 18.23 -9.12
CA PHE A 322 -27.81 17.69 -10.05
C PHE A 322 -29.19 17.67 -9.39
N LYS A 323 -30.23 17.62 -10.22
CA LYS A 323 -31.61 17.49 -9.74
C LYS A 323 -31.79 16.14 -9.03
N GLU A 324 -32.56 16.11 -7.95
CA GLU A 324 -32.89 14.86 -7.25
C GLU A 324 -33.44 13.83 -8.25
N GLY A 325 -32.91 12.60 -8.18
CA GLY A 325 -33.20 11.53 -9.14
C GLY A 325 -32.20 11.41 -10.29
N GLN A 326 -31.30 12.38 -10.50
CA GLN A 326 -30.39 12.40 -11.66
C GLN A 326 -28.92 12.07 -11.33
N ALA A 327 -28.64 11.38 -10.21
CA ALA A 327 -27.26 11.07 -9.82
C ALA A 327 -26.48 10.29 -10.89
N VAL A 328 -27.07 9.24 -11.46
CA VAL A 328 -26.37 8.45 -12.49
C VAL A 328 -26.19 9.27 -13.77
N GLN A 329 -27.24 9.97 -14.21
CA GLN A 329 -27.16 10.83 -15.38
C GLN A 329 -26.12 11.94 -15.23
N TYR A 330 -25.96 12.50 -14.03
CA TYR A 330 -24.88 13.45 -13.74
C TYR A 330 -23.50 12.81 -13.89
N MET A 331 -23.29 11.61 -13.33
CA MET A 331 -22.02 10.90 -13.43
C MET A 331 -21.66 10.56 -14.87
N CYS A 332 -22.59 9.97 -15.62
CA CYS A 332 -22.38 9.59 -17.02
C CYS A 332 -22.08 10.80 -17.92
N ASN A 333 -22.63 11.98 -17.61
CA ASN A 333 -22.40 13.22 -18.37
C ASN A 333 -21.25 14.07 -17.82
N HIS A 334 -20.61 13.68 -16.72
CA HIS A 334 -19.50 14.44 -16.17
C HIS A 334 -18.34 14.46 -17.17
N PRO A 335 -17.69 15.61 -17.45
CA PRO A 335 -16.66 15.72 -18.49
C PRO A 335 -15.49 14.75 -18.35
N GLU A 336 -15.17 14.34 -17.12
CA GLU A 336 -14.11 13.37 -16.85
C GLU A 336 -14.52 11.89 -17.04
N ILE A 337 -15.82 11.61 -17.09
CA ILE A 337 -16.39 10.27 -17.18
C ILE A 337 -16.95 10.02 -18.57
N SER A 338 -17.64 11.00 -19.17
CA SER A 338 -18.41 10.82 -20.40
C SER A 338 -17.64 10.18 -21.57
N PRO A 339 -16.34 10.47 -21.82
CA PRO A 339 -15.60 9.80 -22.90
C PRO A 339 -15.39 8.30 -22.64
N PHE A 340 -15.18 7.91 -21.39
CA PHE A 340 -15.05 6.51 -21.00
C PHE A 340 -16.42 5.83 -20.98
N TRP A 341 -17.45 6.53 -20.49
CA TRP A 341 -18.81 6.03 -20.50
C TRP A 341 -19.30 5.71 -21.91
N GLU A 342 -19.04 6.59 -22.88
CA GLU A 342 -19.37 6.35 -24.29
C GLU A 342 -18.59 5.15 -24.86
N LYS A 343 -17.27 5.06 -24.59
CA LYS A 343 -16.46 3.89 -24.98
C LYS A 343 -17.04 2.59 -24.41
N TYR A 344 -17.52 2.61 -23.17
CA TYR A 344 -18.09 1.45 -22.50
C TYR A 344 -19.44 1.03 -23.11
N ILE A 345 -20.40 1.94 -23.26
CA ILE A 345 -21.74 1.57 -23.76
C ILE A 345 -21.75 1.22 -25.26
N LEU A 346 -20.71 1.61 -26.00
CA LEU A 346 -20.49 1.28 -27.41
C LEU A 346 -19.38 0.25 -27.62
N HIS A 347 -19.03 -0.53 -26.57
CA HIS A 347 -17.89 -1.43 -26.63
C HIS A 347 -17.97 -2.42 -27.81
N PRO A 348 -16.86 -2.70 -28.53
CA PRO A 348 -16.88 -3.64 -29.65
C PRO A 348 -17.34 -5.05 -29.27
N PHE A 349 -17.13 -5.46 -28.01
CA PHE A 349 -17.65 -6.73 -27.47
C PHE A 349 -19.18 -6.78 -27.61
N MET A 350 -19.88 -5.74 -27.15
CA MET A 350 -21.34 -5.67 -27.19
C MET A 350 -21.87 -5.69 -28.63
N ARG A 351 -21.19 -4.98 -29.53
CA ARG A 351 -21.48 -5.03 -30.98
C ARG A 351 -21.36 -6.45 -31.53
N LYS A 352 -20.24 -7.14 -31.25
CA LYS A 352 -19.94 -8.50 -31.74
C LYS A 352 -20.87 -9.57 -31.15
N VAL A 353 -21.35 -9.38 -29.93
CA VAL A 353 -22.41 -10.23 -29.36
C VAL A 353 -23.74 -9.96 -30.07
N GLY A 354 -24.06 -8.67 -30.29
CA GLY A 354 -25.30 -8.23 -30.95
C GLY A 354 -25.46 -8.70 -32.40
N ASP A 355 -24.37 -8.75 -33.17
CA ASP A 355 -24.35 -9.23 -34.57
C ASP A 355 -23.93 -10.71 -34.70
N PHE A 356 -23.76 -11.42 -33.58
CA PHE A 356 -23.33 -12.82 -33.50
C PHE A 356 -21.93 -13.13 -34.08
N SER A 357 -21.10 -12.12 -34.36
CA SER A 357 -19.76 -12.31 -34.90
C SER A 357 -18.70 -12.66 -33.84
N LEU A 358 -18.99 -12.51 -32.54
CA LEU A 358 -18.06 -12.87 -31.47
C LEU A 358 -17.74 -14.39 -31.52
N PRO A 359 -16.46 -14.82 -31.43
CA PRO A 359 -16.11 -16.23 -31.28
C PRO A 359 -16.78 -16.85 -30.04
N LEU A 360 -17.25 -18.10 -30.17
CA LEU A 360 -17.95 -18.76 -29.06
C LEU A 360 -17.04 -18.93 -27.84
N GLU A 361 -15.76 -19.24 -28.06
CA GLU A 361 -14.76 -19.36 -26.99
C GLU A 361 -14.61 -18.06 -26.18
N ASN A 362 -14.60 -16.91 -26.85
CA ASN A 362 -14.50 -15.61 -26.20
C ASN A 362 -15.74 -15.32 -25.34
N PHE A 363 -16.94 -15.64 -25.85
CA PHE A 363 -18.17 -15.53 -25.08
C PHE A 363 -18.18 -16.49 -23.88
N THR A 364 -17.71 -17.72 -24.05
CA THR A 364 -17.57 -18.69 -22.95
C THR A 364 -16.66 -18.15 -21.85
N LYS A 365 -15.48 -17.62 -22.20
CA LYS A 365 -14.55 -16.99 -21.23
C LYS A 365 -15.20 -15.82 -20.50
N PHE A 366 -15.92 -14.96 -21.21
CA PHE A 366 -16.70 -13.88 -20.60
C PHE A 366 -17.70 -14.40 -19.56
N VAL A 367 -18.46 -15.46 -19.91
CA VAL A 367 -19.44 -16.08 -19.02
C VAL A 367 -18.76 -16.69 -17.78
N GLU A 368 -17.63 -17.37 -17.94
CA GLU A 368 -16.84 -17.91 -16.82
C GLU A 368 -16.42 -16.81 -15.84
N GLN A 369 -15.86 -15.72 -16.36
CA GLN A 369 -15.38 -14.61 -15.52
C GLN A 369 -16.52 -13.87 -14.83
N ASN A 370 -17.69 -13.75 -15.47
CA ASN A 370 -18.88 -13.15 -14.85
C ASN A 370 -19.38 -13.95 -13.64
N VAL A 371 -19.28 -15.28 -13.65
CA VAL A 371 -19.63 -16.11 -12.47
C VAL A 371 -18.75 -15.74 -11.28
N ILE A 372 -17.45 -15.57 -11.50
CA ILE A 372 -16.48 -15.20 -10.46
C ILE A 372 -16.71 -13.76 -9.99
N TYR A 373 -16.88 -12.85 -10.93
CA TYR A 373 -17.14 -11.43 -10.66
C TYR A 373 -18.38 -11.25 -9.80
N LEU A 374 -19.53 -11.81 -10.22
CA LEU A 374 -20.81 -11.65 -9.50
C LEU A 374 -20.80 -12.32 -8.11
N SER A 375 -20.05 -13.41 -7.95
CA SER A 375 -19.85 -14.04 -6.64
C SER A 375 -19.16 -13.07 -5.67
N ASN A 376 -18.12 -12.36 -6.13
CA ASN A 376 -17.44 -11.36 -5.31
C ASN A 376 -18.23 -10.05 -5.17
N TYR A 377 -18.97 -9.65 -6.19
CA TYR A 377 -19.90 -8.52 -6.12
C TYR A 377 -20.92 -8.71 -5.00
N SER A 378 -21.39 -9.96 -4.80
CA SER A 378 -22.27 -10.33 -3.68
C SER A 378 -21.60 -10.12 -2.31
N HIS A 379 -20.30 -10.37 -2.19
CA HIS A 379 -19.54 -10.05 -0.98
C HIS A 379 -19.49 -8.54 -0.72
N VAL A 380 -19.33 -7.73 -1.76
CA VAL A 380 -19.30 -6.26 -1.64
C VAL A 380 -20.64 -5.70 -1.17
N ILE A 381 -21.76 -6.25 -1.68
CA ILE A 381 -23.11 -5.91 -1.17
C ILE A 381 -23.22 -6.22 0.33
N MET A 382 -22.69 -7.35 0.79
CA MET A 382 -22.69 -7.68 2.23
C MET A 382 -21.84 -6.73 3.06
N TYR A 383 -20.69 -6.28 2.56
CA TYR A 383 -19.89 -5.25 3.22
C TYR A 383 -20.62 -3.91 3.29
N MET A 384 -21.31 -3.50 2.22
CA MET A 384 -22.14 -2.30 2.22
C MET A 384 -23.20 -2.34 3.31
N ALA A 385 -23.92 -3.47 3.42
CA ALA A 385 -24.93 -3.70 4.44
C ALA A 385 -24.36 -3.68 5.86
N ALA A 386 -23.17 -4.25 6.06
CA ALA A 386 -22.50 -4.22 7.37
C ALA A 386 -22.12 -2.78 7.79
N LYS A 387 -21.87 -1.88 6.84
CA LYS A 387 -21.51 -0.47 7.13
C LYS A 387 -22.72 0.42 7.39
N ASP A 388 -23.88 0.14 6.80
CA ASP A 388 -25.09 0.96 6.94
C ASP A 388 -25.98 0.56 8.13
N SER A 389 -25.36 0.03 9.19
CA SER A 389 -25.87 -0.80 10.30
C SER A 389 -27.11 -0.34 11.10
N TRP A 390 -27.80 0.75 10.73
CA TRP A 390 -29.10 1.11 11.32
C TRP A 390 -30.17 1.59 10.33
N LYS A 391 -29.82 1.82 9.05
CA LYS A 391 -30.69 2.46 8.04
C LYS A 391 -31.11 1.54 6.91
N GLU A 392 -30.37 0.47 6.63
CA GLU A 392 -30.75 -0.46 5.57
C GLU A 392 -31.79 -1.47 6.05
N ASP A 393 -32.88 -1.56 5.30
CA ASP A 393 -33.87 -2.64 5.43
C ASP A 393 -33.19 -3.96 5.05
N LEU A 394 -33.01 -4.85 6.02
CA LEU A 394 -32.44 -6.18 5.80
C LEU A 394 -33.19 -6.96 4.72
N CYS A 395 -34.48 -6.68 4.49
CA CYS A 395 -35.24 -7.24 3.37
C CYS A 395 -34.68 -6.78 2.03
N ALA A 396 -34.34 -5.50 1.89
CA ALA A 396 -33.77 -4.96 0.65
C ALA A 396 -32.38 -5.56 0.35
N VAL A 397 -31.56 -5.79 1.38
CA VAL A 397 -30.26 -6.48 1.23
C VAL A 397 -30.48 -7.93 0.78
N ALA A 398 -31.41 -8.64 1.39
CA ALA A 398 -31.75 -10.02 1.00
C ALA A 398 -32.26 -10.10 -0.44
N ASP A 399 -33.10 -9.15 -0.88
CA ASP A 399 -33.60 -9.09 -2.25
C ASP A 399 -32.49 -8.85 -3.28
N LYS A 400 -31.49 -8.03 -2.94
CA LYS A 400 -30.30 -7.84 -3.80
C LYS A 400 -29.48 -9.12 -3.91
N LEU A 401 -29.20 -9.79 -2.79
CA LEU A 401 -28.45 -11.05 -2.80
C LEU A 401 -29.21 -12.13 -3.57
N LYS A 402 -30.54 -12.17 -3.45
CA LYS A 402 -31.40 -13.04 -4.27
C LYS A 402 -31.28 -12.71 -5.76
N THR A 403 -31.27 -11.42 -6.11
CA THR A 403 -31.09 -10.97 -7.51
C THR A 403 -29.73 -11.40 -8.05
N MET A 404 -28.65 -11.26 -7.27
CA MET A 404 -27.31 -11.72 -7.68
C MET A 404 -27.24 -13.24 -7.82
N ALA A 405 -27.85 -13.99 -6.90
CA ALA A 405 -27.92 -15.45 -7.02
C ALA A 405 -28.68 -15.89 -8.29
N GLN A 406 -29.76 -15.19 -8.64
CA GLN A 406 -30.49 -15.42 -9.88
C GLN A 406 -29.62 -15.12 -11.11
N GLU A 407 -28.84 -14.04 -11.07
CA GLU A 407 -27.96 -13.66 -12.17
C GLU A 407 -26.82 -14.68 -12.36
N ILE A 408 -26.13 -15.05 -11.28
CA ILE A 408 -25.10 -16.11 -11.29
C ILE A 408 -25.69 -17.40 -11.86
N SER A 409 -26.90 -17.79 -11.44
CA SER A 409 -27.56 -19.00 -11.94
C SER A 409 -27.69 -18.99 -13.47
N LYS A 410 -27.92 -17.85 -14.11
CA LYS A 410 -28.05 -17.77 -15.57
C LYS A 410 -26.74 -18.03 -16.28
N TYR A 411 -25.66 -17.40 -15.81
CA TYR A 411 -24.32 -17.67 -16.34
C TYR A 411 -23.93 -19.14 -16.14
N THR A 412 -24.23 -19.74 -14.99
CA THR A 412 -23.98 -21.18 -14.79
C THR A 412 -24.84 -22.06 -15.69
N MET A 413 -26.07 -21.66 -16.05
CA MET A 413 -26.90 -22.38 -17.02
C MET A 413 -26.33 -22.30 -18.43
N ILE A 414 -25.76 -21.15 -18.84
CA ILE A 414 -25.05 -21.01 -20.12
C ILE A 414 -23.85 -21.96 -20.15
N LEU A 415 -23.02 -21.99 -19.11
CA LEU A 415 -21.88 -22.92 -19.02
C LEU A 415 -22.32 -24.40 -19.07
N LYS A 416 -23.43 -24.74 -18.43
CA LYS A 416 -24.01 -26.10 -18.51
C LYS A 416 -24.45 -26.46 -19.92
N ARG A 417 -25.06 -25.53 -20.67
CA ARG A 417 -25.40 -25.75 -22.09
C ARG A 417 -24.15 -25.93 -22.96
N LEU A 418 -23.04 -25.31 -22.57
CA LEU A 418 -21.72 -25.46 -23.19
C LEU A 418 -20.95 -26.72 -22.73
N GLY A 419 -21.54 -27.54 -21.85
CA GLY A 419 -20.98 -28.84 -21.43
C GLY A 419 -20.22 -28.83 -20.11
N TYR A 420 -20.20 -27.73 -19.36
CA TYR A 420 -19.52 -27.66 -18.06
C TYR A 420 -20.30 -28.43 -16.98
N SER A 421 -19.57 -29.21 -16.18
CA SER A 421 -20.07 -29.81 -14.95
C SER A 421 -20.08 -28.80 -13.79
N ASP A 422 -20.88 -29.07 -12.75
CA ASP A 422 -20.89 -28.25 -11.53
C ASP A 422 -19.49 -28.17 -10.87
N LYS A 423 -18.69 -29.23 -11.02
CA LYS A 423 -17.31 -29.27 -10.51
C LYS A 423 -16.38 -28.34 -11.29
N GLU A 424 -16.52 -28.25 -12.60
CA GLU A 424 -15.72 -27.32 -13.41
C GLU A 424 -16.09 -25.87 -13.11
N ILE A 425 -17.40 -25.57 -13.01
CA ILE A 425 -17.90 -24.24 -12.63
C ILE A 425 -17.38 -23.83 -11.25
N GLY A 426 -17.38 -24.74 -10.27
CA GLY A 426 -16.86 -24.47 -8.93
C GLY A 426 -15.34 -24.28 -8.84
N ASN A 427 -14.59 -24.61 -9.89
CA ASN A 427 -13.13 -24.49 -9.94
C ASN A 427 -12.64 -23.48 -10.99
N LEU A 428 -13.53 -22.62 -11.51
CA LEU A 428 -13.14 -21.53 -12.41
C LEU A 428 -12.10 -20.62 -11.73
N LYS A 429 -11.17 -20.11 -12.53
CA LYS A 429 -10.11 -19.20 -12.08
C LYS A 429 -10.31 -17.82 -12.67
N ALA A 430 -10.07 -16.80 -11.86
CA ALA A 430 -10.12 -15.42 -12.32
C ALA A 430 -8.99 -15.16 -13.32
N SER A 431 -9.29 -14.42 -14.39
CA SER A 431 -8.26 -13.74 -15.19
C SER A 431 -7.61 -12.63 -14.36
N GLU A 432 -6.49 -12.11 -14.83
CA GLU A 432 -5.80 -10.98 -14.19
C GLU A 432 -6.74 -9.75 -14.10
N GLU A 433 -7.44 -9.44 -15.18
CA GLU A 433 -8.38 -8.31 -15.25
C GLU A 433 -9.59 -8.51 -14.33
N CYS A 434 -10.13 -9.74 -14.26
CA CYS A 434 -11.23 -10.06 -13.35
C CYS A 434 -10.78 -9.94 -11.89
N GLN A 435 -9.58 -10.44 -11.57
CA GLN A 435 -9.02 -10.40 -10.23
C GLN A 435 -8.74 -8.95 -9.80
N GLU A 436 -8.12 -8.15 -10.67
CA GLU A 436 -7.86 -6.73 -10.41
C GLU A 436 -9.16 -5.95 -10.14
N TYR A 437 -10.23 -6.23 -10.91
CA TYR A 437 -11.54 -5.61 -10.71
C TYR A 437 -12.15 -6.03 -9.36
N VAL A 438 -12.19 -7.33 -9.08
CA VAL A 438 -12.71 -7.85 -7.81
C VAL A 438 -11.96 -7.27 -6.61
N ASP A 439 -10.63 -7.24 -6.67
CA ASP A 439 -9.80 -6.71 -5.59
C ASP A 439 -10.04 -5.21 -5.40
N ALA A 440 -10.12 -4.44 -6.48
CA ALA A 440 -10.43 -3.01 -6.40
C ALA A 440 -11.80 -2.74 -5.76
N LEU A 441 -12.83 -3.54 -6.09
CA LEU A 441 -14.15 -3.42 -5.47
C LEU A 441 -14.11 -3.80 -3.97
N LEU A 442 -13.41 -4.89 -3.64
CA LEU A 442 -13.25 -5.34 -2.26
C LEU A 442 -12.42 -4.37 -1.42
N ASP A 443 -11.43 -3.69 -1.98
CA ASP A 443 -10.63 -2.67 -1.30
C ASP A 443 -11.47 -1.45 -0.92
N VAL A 444 -12.32 -0.98 -1.84
CA VAL A 444 -13.29 0.08 -1.55
C VAL A 444 -14.22 -0.36 -0.42
N ALA A 445 -14.70 -1.61 -0.48
CA ALA A 445 -15.61 -2.16 0.51
C ALA A 445 -14.94 -2.37 1.89
N LYS A 446 -13.70 -2.87 1.95
CA LYS A 446 -13.01 -3.27 3.19
C LYS A 446 -12.29 -2.11 3.87
N ASP A 447 -11.52 -1.32 3.12
CA ASP A 447 -10.43 -0.53 3.72
C ASP A 447 -10.65 0.99 3.80
N ALA A 448 -11.50 1.60 2.97
CA ALA A 448 -11.63 3.07 2.96
C ALA A 448 -12.99 3.67 2.55
N GLY A 449 -13.92 2.91 1.97
CA GLY A 449 -15.17 3.47 1.46
C GLY A 449 -16.28 3.62 2.51
N ASP A 450 -16.98 4.77 2.49
CA ASP A 450 -18.31 4.86 3.10
C ASP A 450 -19.38 4.20 2.19
N VAL A 451 -20.64 4.20 2.61
CA VAL A 451 -21.72 3.53 1.86
C VAL A 451 -21.92 4.14 0.47
N LEU A 452 -21.65 5.45 0.31
CA LEU A 452 -21.75 6.12 -0.98
C LEU A 452 -20.65 5.65 -1.93
N ASP A 453 -19.41 5.53 -1.45
CA ASP A 453 -18.29 5.04 -2.25
C ASP A 453 -18.57 3.63 -2.82
N ILE A 454 -19.13 2.75 -2.00
CA ILE A 454 -19.47 1.39 -2.43
C ILE A 454 -20.59 1.45 -3.47
N ALA A 455 -21.67 2.18 -3.21
CA ALA A 455 -22.79 2.29 -4.15
C ALA A 455 -22.35 2.87 -5.52
N VAL A 456 -21.52 3.91 -5.51
CA VAL A 456 -20.96 4.53 -6.72
C VAL A 456 -20.07 3.55 -7.48
N SER A 457 -19.27 2.75 -6.77
CA SER A 457 -18.35 1.78 -7.38
C SER A 457 -19.07 0.61 -8.05
N LEU A 458 -20.21 0.19 -7.50
CA LEU A 458 -21.06 -0.87 -8.03
C LEU A 458 -21.88 -0.40 -9.24
N THR A 459 -22.14 0.90 -9.37
CA THR A 459 -23.07 1.45 -10.38
C THR A 459 -22.65 1.21 -11.83
N PRO A 460 -21.38 1.39 -12.25
CA PRO A 460 -20.98 1.22 -13.65
C PRO A 460 -21.32 -0.14 -14.22
N CYS A 461 -21.08 -1.23 -13.48
CA CYS A 461 -21.45 -2.59 -13.89
C CYS A 461 -22.94 -2.65 -14.23
N PHE A 462 -23.79 -2.39 -13.24
CA PHE A 462 -25.22 -2.60 -13.39
C PHE A 462 -25.84 -1.66 -14.45
N TYR A 463 -25.47 -0.39 -14.46
CA TYR A 463 -26.06 0.61 -15.38
C TYR A 463 -25.49 0.49 -16.80
N GLY A 464 -24.22 0.10 -16.90
CA GLY A 464 -23.50 0.00 -18.15
C GLY A 464 -23.99 -1.08 -19.08
N TYR A 465 -24.22 -2.29 -18.57
CA TYR A 465 -24.77 -3.38 -19.37
C TYR A 465 -26.18 -3.05 -19.90
N LEU A 466 -27.04 -2.43 -19.08
CA LEU A 466 -28.35 -1.96 -19.56
C LEU A 466 -28.21 -0.94 -20.68
N ALA A 467 -27.38 0.09 -20.48
CA ALA A 467 -27.16 1.16 -21.45
C ALA A 467 -26.52 0.62 -22.74
N ALA A 468 -25.59 -0.32 -22.64
CA ALA A 468 -24.97 -0.98 -23.79
C ALA A 468 -25.99 -1.86 -24.54
N CYS A 469 -26.83 -2.60 -23.82
CA CYS A 469 -27.87 -3.42 -24.41
C CYS A 469 -28.97 -2.60 -25.09
N ALA A 470 -29.23 -1.37 -24.65
CA ALA A 470 -30.14 -0.47 -25.33
C ALA A 470 -29.67 -0.07 -26.75
N ASN A 471 -28.37 -0.20 -27.04
CA ASN A 471 -27.80 0.09 -28.37
C ASN A 471 -27.83 -1.10 -29.35
N ILE A 472 -28.30 -2.29 -28.93
CA ILE A 472 -28.25 -3.52 -29.73
C ILE A 472 -29.04 -3.43 -31.04
N ASP A 473 -30.19 -2.75 -31.05
CA ASP A 473 -31.01 -2.57 -32.26
C ASP A 473 -30.29 -1.77 -33.36
N HIS A 474 -29.27 -0.99 -32.99
CA HIS A 474 -28.38 -0.30 -33.94
C HIS A 474 -27.37 -1.27 -34.58
N PHE A 475 -26.94 -2.32 -33.87
CA PHE A 475 -25.93 -3.27 -34.33
C PHE A 475 -26.52 -4.40 -35.21
N GLN A 476 -27.76 -4.83 -34.94
CA GLN A 476 -28.41 -5.92 -35.69
C GLN A 476 -28.76 -5.58 -37.14
N LYS A 477 -28.76 -4.30 -37.54
CA LYS A 477 -29.09 -3.88 -38.92
C LYS A 477 -27.92 -3.90 -39.90
N GLU A 478 -26.68 -4.11 -39.45
CA GLU A 478 -25.48 -4.00 -40.29
C GLU A 478 -24.77 -5.34 -40.62
N GLY A 479 -25.25 -6.48 -40.12
CA GLY A 479 -24.57 -7.77 -40.28
C GLY A 479 -25.35 -8.78 -41.13
N ASP A 480 -24.75 -9.17 -42.27
CA ASP A 480 -25.18 -10.33 -43.06
C ASP A 480 -25.07 -11.59 -42.19
N SER A 481 -26.20 -12.28 -41.98
CA SER A 481 -26.39 -13.25 -40.90
C SER A 481 -25.61 -14.56 -41.13
N CYS A 482 -24.31 -14.56 -40.84
CA CYS A 482 -23.48 -15.76 -40.78
C CYS A 482 -23.19 -16.12 -39.32
N GLY A 483 -24.15 -16.80 -38.67
CA GLY A 483 -24.01 -17.21 -37.26
C GLY A 483 -24.52 -18.62 -37.04
N ASP A 484 -23.64 -19.45 -36.46
CA ASP A 484 -23.92 -20.76 -35.85
C ASP A 484 -25.19 -20.69 -34.99
N GLU A 485 -26.09 -21.67 -35.12
CA GLU A 485 -27.38 -21.73 -34.41
C GLU A 485 -27.19 -21.65 -32.89
N MET A 486 -26.10 -22.23 -32.37
CA MET A 486 -25.73 -22.17 -30.96
C MET A 486 -25.42 -20.74 -30.49
N LYS A 487 -24.74 -19.93 -31.30
CA LYS A 487 -24.45 -18.52 -30.96
C LYS A 487 -25.72 -17.68 -30.94
N LYS A 488 -26.62 -17.90 -31.89
CA LYS A 488 -27.91 -17.19 -31.95
C LYS A 488 -28.76 -17.46 -30.71
N GLU A 489 -28.77 -18.72 -30.26
CA GLU A 489 -29.46 -19.11 -29.03
C GLU A 489 -28.81 -18.46 -27.80
N LEU A 490 -27.51 -18.73 -27.56
CA LEU A 490 -26.84 -18.30 -26.33
C LEU A 490 -26.72 -16.77 -26.21
N TYR A 491 -26.30 -16.10 -27.28
CA TYR A 491 -26.12 -14.66 -27.27
C TYR A 491 -27.49 -13.98 -27.27
N GLY A 492 -28.43 -14.49 -28.06
CA GLY A 492 -29.79 -13.97 -28.12
C GLY A 492 -30.51 -14.06 -26.77
N ASP A 493 -30.39 -15.18 -26.07
CA ASP A 493 -30.94 -15.35 -24.71
C ASP A 493 -30.30 -14.37 -23.73
N TRP A 494 -28.96 -14.22 -23.76
CA TRP A 494 -28.25 -13.28 -22.91
C TRP A 494 -28.66 -11.81 -23.16
N LEU A 495 -28.81 -11.40 -24.42
CA LEU A 495 -29.22 -10.04 -24.78
C LEU A 495 -30.67 -9.76 -24.35
N LYS A 496 -31.60 -10.68 -24.61
CA LYS A 496 -33.01 -10.55 -24.21
C LYS A 496 -33.16 -10.38 -22.70
N GLU A 497 -32.36 -11.11 -21.94
CA GLU A 497 -32.40 -11.07 -20.49
C GLU A 497 -31.95 -9.72 -19.94
N ASN A 498 -30.87 -9.15 -20.49
CA ASN A 498 -30.38 -7.82 -20.13
C ASN A 498 -31.32 -6.68 -20.59
N GLN A 499 -32.28 -6.96 -21.49
CA GLN A 499 -33.34 -6.04 -21.91
C GLN A 499 -34.70 -6.32 -21.24
N SER A 500 -34.76 -7.27 -20.31
CA SER A 500 -36.02 -7.69 -19.69
C SER A 500 -36.62 -6.64 -18.74
N GLU A 501 -37.93 -6.74 -18.49
CA GLU A 501 -38.63 -5.89 -17.53
C GLU A 501 -38.07 -6.03 -16.11
N TRP A 502 -37.64 -7.21 -15.70
CA TRP A 502 -37.11 -7.43 -14.36
C TRP A 502 -35.74 -6.75 -14.19
N TYR A 503 -34.87 -6.81 -15.21
CA TYR A 503 -33.55 -6.15 -15.21
C TYR A 503 -33.73 -4.63 -15.16
N SER A 504 -34.63 -4.12 -16.00
CA SER A 504 -35.03 -2.70 -16.00
C SER A 504 -35.68 -2.28 -14.66
N SER A 505 -36.36 -3.18 -13.96
CA SER A 505 -36.92 -2.89 -12.64
C SER A 505 -35.85 -2.89 -11.54
N ALA A 506 -34.85 -3.78 -11.62
CA ALA A 506 -33.69 -3.77 -10.73
C ALA A 506 -32.88 -2.47 -10.91
N TRP A 507 -32.85 -1.94 -12.14
CA TRP A 507 -32.27 -0.65 -12.46
C TRP A 507 -32.92 0.52 -11.76
N ILE A 508 -34.25 0.67 -11.85
CA ILE A 508 -34.97 1.74 -11.16
C ILE A 508 -34.68 1.71 -9.66
N ARG A 509 -34.59 0.52 -9.07
CA ARG A 509 -34.23 0.35 -7.65
C ARG A 509 -32.80 0.79 -7.35
N GLY A 510 -31.83 0.37 -8.16
CA GLY A 510 -30.43 0.76 -8.01
C GLY A 510 -30.20 2.27 -8.13
N GLU A 511 -30.83 2.91 -9.12
CA GLU A 511 -30.77 4.36 -9.30
C GLU A 511 -31.42 5.10 -8.12
N SER A 512 -32.61 4.66 -7.68
CA SER A 512 -33.28 5.24 -6.51
C SER A 512 -32.41 5.15 -5.25
N GLU A 513 -31.73 4.02 -5.06
CA GLU A 513 -30.83 3.82 -3.94
C GLU A 513 -29.60 4.73 -4.00
N LEU A 514 -28.94 4.80 -5.16
CA LEU A 514 -27.78 5.69 -5.34
C LEU A 514 -28.17 7.13 -5.03
N ASN A 515 -29.30 7.60 -5.58
CA ASN A 515 -29.84 8.93 -5.27
C ASN A 515 -30.10 9.11 -3.76
N ALA A 516 -30.64 8.09 -3.08
CA ALA A 516 -30.83 8.13 -1.64
C ALA A 516 -29.50 8.19 -0.86
N LYS A 517 -28.45 7.51 -1.31
CA LYS A 517 -27.11 7.60 -0.70
C LYS A 517 -26.49 8.98 -0.91
N PHE A 518 -26.60 9.59 -2.09
CA PHE A 518 -26.20 10.99 -2.31
C PHE A 518 -26.97 11.96 -1.39
N ARG A 519 -28.26 11.73 -1.15
CA ARG A 519 -29.07 12.56 -0.24
C ARG A 519 -28.66 12.42 1.22
N THR A 520 -28.36 11.20 1.66
CA THR A 520 -28.17 10.87 3.09
C THR A 520 -26.72 11.01 3.57
N ASN A 521 -25.76 11.12 2.65
CA ASN A 521 -24.37 11.42 2.95
C ASN A 521 -24.13 12.89 2.63
N CYS A 522 -23.78 13.71 3.64
CA CYS A 522 -23.38 15.10 3.41
C CYS A 522 -22.27 15.14 2.35
N LEU A 523 -22.52 15.77 1.20
CA LEU A 523 -21.58 15.87 0.10
C LEU A 523 -20.72 17.12 0.27
N SER A 524 -19.55 16.95 0.87
CA SER A 524 -18.46 17.90 0.68
C SER A 524 -17.95 17.82 -0.77
N ASP A 525 -17.31 18.88 -1.25
CA ASP A 525 -16.64 18.86 -2.57
C ASP A 525 -15.67 17.68 -2.68
N ALA A 526 -14.95 17.35 -1.59
CA ALA A 526 -14.05 16.21 -1.54
C ALA A 526 -14.76 14.86 -1.74
N LYS A 527 -15.94 14.67 -1.11
CA LYS A 527 -16.75 13.47 -1.32
C LYS A 527 -17.29 13.36 -2.73
N LEU A 528 -17.74 14.47 -3.32
CA LEU A 528 -18.19 14.49 -4.71
C LEU A 528 -17.04 14.16 -5.68
N THR A 529 -15.86 14.78 -5.50
CA THR A 529 -14.66 14.48 -6.31
C THR A 529 -14.29 13.00 -6.19
N ARG A 530 -14.35 12.43 -4.99
CA ARG A 530 -14.08 11.00 -4.77
C ARG A 530 -15.12 10.10 -5.46
N ALA A 531 -16.41 10.43 -5.38
CA ALA A 531 -17.45 9.70 -6.08
C ALA A 531 -17.24 9.71 -7.61
N ILE A 532 -16.92 10.88 -8.18
CA ILE A 532 -16.60 11.02 -9.62
C ILE A 532 -15.39 10.14 -9.97
N TYR A 533 -14.33 10.17 -9.16
CA TYR A 533 -13.16 9.34 -9.36
C TYR A 533 -13.48 7.84 -9.34
N LEU A 534 -14.24 7.37 -8.35
CA LEU A 534 -14.61 5.96 -8.23
C LEU A 534 -15.48 5.52 -9.41
N PHE A 535 -16.50 6.30 -9.77
CA PHE A 535 -17.34 5.99 -10.93
C PHE A 535 -16.52 5.88 -12.22
N LYS A 536 -15.59 6.83 -12.44
CA LYS A 536 -14.65 6.81 -13.56
C LYS A 536 -13.76 5.57 -13.55
N LYS A 537 -13.16 5.26 -12.39
CA LYS A 537 -12.28 4.10 -12.20
C LYS A 537 -13.00 2.82 -12.61
N PHE A 538 -14.18 2.57 -12.06
CA PHE A 538 -14.91 1.34 -12.34
C PHE A 538 -15.52 1.29 -13.75
N THR A 539 -15.81 2.45 -14.37
CA THR A 539 -16.12 2.50 -15.82
C THR A 539 -14.93 2.05 -16.68
N ILE A 540 -13.70 2.45 -16.32
CA ILE A 540 -12.48 2.00 -17.02
C ILE A 540 -12.24 0.51 -16.80
N MET A 541 -12.48 0.01 -15.58
CA MET A 541 -12.31 -1.42 -15.28
C MET A 541 -13.32 -2.29 -16.05
N GLU A 542 -14.56 -1.83 -16.24
CA GLU A 542 -15.52 -2.50 -17.15
C GLU A 542 -15.00 -2.60 -18.58
N ILE A 543 -14.41 -1.51 -19.10
CA ILE A 543 -13.82 -1.51 -20.44
C ILE A 543 -12.68 -2.52 -20.53
N ASN A 544 -11.74 -2.49 -19.58
CA ASN A 544 -10.60 -3.42 -19.55
C ASN A 544 -11.07 -4.87 -19.43
N PHE A 545 -12.10 -5.11 -18.60
CA PHE A 545 -12.73 -6.42 -18.47
C PHE A 545 -13.30 -6.90 -19.81
N LEU A 546 -14.07 -6.06 -20.51
CA LEU A 546 -14.63 -6.41 -21.83
C LEU A 546 -13.56 -6.54 -22.93
N ASP A 547 -12.49 -5.75 -22.88
CA ASP A 547 -11.35 -5.82 -23.81
C ASP A 547 -10.64 -7.19 -23.73
N SER A 548 -10.65 -7.85 -22.57
CA SER A 548 -10.05 -9.20 -22.39
C SER A 548 -10.75 -10.33 -23.17
N PHE A 549 -11.94 -10.06 -23.73
CA PHE A 549 -12.74 -11.04 -24.47
C PHE A 549 -12.90 -10.71 -25.96
N LEU A 550 -12.13 -9.76 -26.49
CA LEU A 550 -12.07 -9.45 -27.93
C LEU A 550 -10.91 -10.17 -28.60
#